data_AF-A0A0D8Y7B7-F1
#
_entry.id   AF-A0A0D8Y7B7-F1
#
_cell.length_a   1.000
_cell.length_b   1.000
_cell.length_c   1.000
_cell.angle_alpha   90.00
_cell.angle_beta   90.00
_cell.angle_gamma   90.00
#
_symmetry.space_group_name_H-M   'P 1'
#
loop_
_entity.id
_entity.type
_entity.pdbx_description
1 polymer ?
#
loop_
_entity_poly.entity_id
_entity_poly.type
_entity_poly.pdbx_seq_one_letter_code
_entity_poly.pdbx_strand_id
1 'polypeptide(L)'
;MTSLLAFTYHPILERWFYIQPVDSYRFFFQPNQYTKLNGDFEKLNGTLLVNYLFMRLLLQNAQYLPTYSSSLAALPEETIEIGRKRRSFRHLDAVSTLEETQIKCADIANTLMPYANGRVLIDYLYPDEKSKKSIRNTTGGVIRNVIHSFQGMIDELDWMSVETKKKAYGKTSNIVQNIAFPDWIMDDKQLDAYYYNLIFDPTKQNYYDMWTILILFNIELHYEQLIEAKTDRYDFLGQPGTVNAWYQPELNSITFPAGILQPPYFHPKWPASINYGGLGLIAGSSQH
;
A
#
# COMPACT_ATOMS: atom_id res chain seq x y z
N MET A 1 -11.73 29.44 9.87
CA MET A 1 -11.54 28.09 9.29
C MET A 1 -10.64 28.08 8.04
N THR A 2 -9.95 29.17 7.70
CA THR A 2 -9.10 29.29 6.49
C THR A 2 -7.59 29.26 6.75
N SER A 3 -7.14 29.11 8.00
CA SER A 3 -5.74 29.35 8.39
C SER A 3 -4.93 28.09 8.74
N LEU A 4 -5.51 26.88 8.66
CA LEU A 4 -4.85 25.64 9.08
C LEU A 4 -4.04 24.90 7.99
N LEU A 5 -4.00 25.40 6.75
CA LEU A 5 -3.36 24.70 5.62
C LEU A 5 -2.03 25.31 5.15
N ALA A 6 -1.49 26.32 5.84
CA ALA A 6 -0.29 27.04 5.39
C ALA A 6 1.04 26.46 5.91
N PHE A 7 1.15 25.13 6.05
CA PHE A 7 2.40 24.49 6.48
C PHE A 7 2.83 23.37 5.53
N THR A 8 3.22 23.77 4.32
CA THR A 8 4.42 23.34 3.59
C THR A 8 4.38 24.01 2.22
N TYR A 9 5.20 25.04 1.99
CA TYR A 9 5.30 25.73 0.71
C TYR A 9 6.07 24.84 -0.28
N HIS A 10 5.39 23.86 -0.89
CA HIS A 10 5.94 23.05 -1.99
C HIS A 10 5.08 23.30 -3.24
N PRO A 11 5.66 23.83 -4.35
CA PRO A 11 4.90 24.20 -5.55
C PRO A 11 4.01 23.09 -6.10
N ILE A 12 4.46 21.83 -5.97
CA ILE A 12 3.72 20.63 -6.40
C ILE A 12 2.43 20.44 -5.59
N LEU A 13 2.44 20.70 -4.28
CA LEU A 13 1.27 20.51 -3.42
C LEU A 13 0.27 21.66 -3.57
N GLU A 14 0.72 22.87 -3.84
CA GLU A 14 -0.18 24.03 -4.05
C GLU A 14 -1.19 23.80 -5.18
N ARG A 15 -0.78 23.12 -6.27
CA ARG A 15 -1.67 22.76 -7.37
C ARG A 15 -2.91 21.98 -6.89
N TRP A 16 -2.76 21.14 -5.87
CA TRP A 16 -3.84 20.33 -5.34
C TRP A 16 -4.73 21.08 -4.34
N PHE A 17 -4.17 22.02 -3.58
CA PHE A 17 -4.92 22.78 -2.57
C PHE A 17 -5.66 23.99 -3.13
N TYR A 18 -5.17 24.61 -4.21
CA TYR A 18 -5.77 25.80 -4.83
C TYR A 18 -6.77 25.49 -5.96
N ILE A 19 -6.71 24.30 -6.58
CA ILE A 19 -7.66 23.83 -7.61
C ILE A 19 -8.79 23.03 -6.95
N GLN A 20 -9.44 23.59 -5.93
CA GLN A 20 -10.60 22.93 -5.31
C GLN A 20 -11.88 23.64 -5.77
N PRO A 21 -12.80 22.95 -6.48
CA PRO A 21 -14.11 23.51 -6.79
C PRO A 21 -14.86 23.83 -5.48
N VAL A 22 -15.83 24.74 -5.57
CA VAL A 22 -16.63 25.26 -4.44
C VAL A 22 -17.36 24.13 -3.68
N ASP A 23 -17.57 22.98 -4.32
CA ASP A 23 -18.18 21.77 -3.76
C ASP A 23 -17.14 20.63 -3.58
N SER A 24 -16.19 20.79 -2.63
CA SER A 24 -15.28 19.71 -2.24
C SER A 24 -15.79 18.98 -0.99
N TYR A 25 -15.90 17.66 -1.05
CA TYR A 25 -16.29 16.82 0.09
C TYR A 25 -15.05 16.26 0.79
N ARG A 26 -15.05 16.28 2.13
CA ARG A 26 -13.97 15.72 2.95
C ARG A 26 -14.55 14.76 3.99
N PHE A 27 -13.97 13.57 4.07
CA PHE A 27 -14.34 12.57 5.06
C PHE A 27 -13.50 12.73 6.32
N PHE A 28 -14.14 12.93 7.47
CA PHE A 28 -13.47 13.03 8.76
C PHE A 28 -13.70 11.74 9.56
N PHE A 29 -12.65 10.93 9.72
CA PHE A 29 -12.74 9.68 10.49
C PHE A 29 -12.95 9.91 11.99
N GLN A 30 -12.46 11.02 12.54
CA GLN A 30 -12.51 11.31 13.98
C GLN A 30 -12.89 12.78 14.26
N PRO A 31 -14.15 13.17 14.04
CA PRO A 31 -14.58 14.57 14.13
C PRO A 31 -14.28 15.19 15.52
N ASN A 32 -14.42 14.41 16.59
CA ASN A 32 -14.15 14.87 17.95
C ASN A 32 -12.66 15.17 18.22
N GLN A 33 -11.74 14.51 17.51
CA GLN A 33 -10.32 14.81 17.66
C GLN A 33 -9.97 16.12 16.94
N TYR A 34 -10.58 16.41 15.79
CA TYR A 34 -10.39 17.67 15.09
C TYR A 34 -10.91 18.87 15.90
N THR A 35 -12.07 18.74 16.56
CA THR A 35 -12.59 19.81 17.42
C THR A 35 -11.69 20.05 18.63
N LYS A 36 -11.21 18.98 19.27
CA LYS A 36 -10.22 19.06 20.35
C LYS A 36 -8.91 19.71 19.87
N LEU A 37 -8.40 19.26 18.74
CA LEU A 37 -7.17 19.77 18.12
C LEU A 37 -7.27 21.27 17.83
N ASN A 38 -8.41 21.75 17.31
CA ASN A 38 -8.62 23.18 17.09
C ASN A 38 -8.57 23.99 18.41
N GLY A 39 -9.22 23.49 19.47
CA GLY A 39 -9.20 24.13 20.79
C GLY A 39 -7.83 24.10 21.48
N ASP A 40 -7.04 23.06 21.22
CA ASP A 40 -5.66 22.93 21.72
C ASP A 40 -4.70 23.83 20.92
N PHE A 41 -4.85 23.92 19.59
CA PHE A 41 -4.02 24.79 18.73
C PHE A 41 -4.16 26.27 19.08
N GLU A 42 -5.36 26.74 19.43
CA GLU A 42 -5.58 28.13 19.86
C GLU A 42 -4.76 28.50 21.11
N LYS A 43 -4.37 27.51 21.93
CA LYS A 43 -3.63 27.69 23.17
C LYS A 43 -2.15 27.29 23.07
N LEU A 44 -1.75 26.68 21.95
CA LEU A 44 -0.43 26.09 21.82
C LEU A 44 0.62 27.15 21.47
N ASN A 45 1.78 27.09 22.14
CA ASN A 45 2.90 27.95 21.80
C ASN A 45 3.48 27.56 20.43
N GLY A 46 3.51 28.50 19.49
CA GLY A 46 4.04 28.27 18.14
C GLY A 46 5.48 27.73 18.15
N THR A 47 6.33 28.18 19.06
CA THR A 47 7.72 27.67 19.20
C THR A 47 7.74 26.21 19.63
N LEU A 48 6.83 25.81 20.53
CA LEU A 48 6.72 24.41 20.96
C LEU A 48 6.26 23.51 19.82
N LEU A 49 5.31 23.99 19.01
CA LEU A 49 4.83 23.27 17.81
C LEU A 49 5.96 23.06 16.81
N VAL A 50 6.70 24.12 16.47
CA VAL A 50 7.81 24.06 15.53
C VAL A 50 8.88 23.11 16.04
N ASN A 51 9.25 23.20 17.33
CA ASN A 51 10.21 22.27 17.93
C ASN A 51 9.72 20.83 17.88
N TYR A 52 8.44 20.57 18.16
CA TYR A 52 7.85 19.24 18.07
C TYR A 52 7.91 18.69 16.64
N LEU A 53 7.49 19.47 15.64
CA LEU A 53 7.54 19.07 14.23
C LEU A 53 8.98 18.85 13.74
N PHE A 54 9.90 19.70 14.15
CA PHE A 54 11.32 19.58 13.82
C PHE A 54 11.93 18.31 14.43
N MET A 55 11.62 18.01 15.70
CA MET A 55 12.06 16.77 16.34
C MET A 55 11.50 15.53 15.64
N ARG A 56 10.24 15.57 15.18
CA ARG A 56 9.65 14.47 14.38
C ARG A 56 10.38 14.28 13.06
N LEU A 57 10.67 15.37 12.36
CA LEU A 57 11.43 15.33 11.11
C LEU A 57 12.83 14.74 11.32
N LEU A 58 13.52 15.13 12.40
CA LEU A 58 14.83 14.59 12.76
C LEU A 58 14.77 13.09 13.07
N LEU A 59 13.79 12.65 13.86
CA LEU A 59 13.63 11.23 14.21
C LEU A 59 13.36 10.36 12.97
N GLN A 60 12.48 10.82 12.07
CA GLN A 60 12.17 10.10 10.84
C GLN A 60 13.37 9.97 9.90
N ASN A 61 14.28 10.94 9.91
CA ASN A 61 15.48 10.98 9.06
C ASN A 61 16.75 10.51 9.79
N ALA A 62 16.63 9.99 11.01
CA ALA A 62 17.77 9.81 11.87
C ALA A 62 18.76 8.75 11.37
N GLN A 63 18.27 7.78 10.58
CA GLN A 63 19.07 6.79 9.88
C GLN A 63 20.04 7.36 8.84
N TYR A 64 19.82 8.60 8.39
CA TYR A 64 20.68 9.30 7.42
C TYR A 64 21.60 10.34 8.07
N LEU A 65 21.52 10.50 9.40
CA LEU A 65 22.39 11.41 10.12
C LEU A 65 23.74 10.72 10.42
N PRO A 66 24.87 11.39 10.17
CA PRO A 66 26.21 10.79 10.35
C PRO A 66 26.52 10.40 11.80
N THR A 67 25.84 11.00 12.78
CA THR A 67 25.90 10.62 14.20
C THR A 67 24.48 10.58 14.76
N TYR A 68 23.91 9.38 14.84
CA TYR A 68 22.70 9.15 15.64
C TYR A 68 23.12 8.93 17.09
N SER A 69 22.81 9.88 17.98
CA SER A 69 23.14 9.71 19.39
C SER A 69 22.25 8.63 20.01
N SER A 70 22.82 7.79 20.87
CA SER A 70 22.08 6.79 21.64
C SER A 70 20.95 7.40 22.50
N SER A 71 21.03 8.70 22.79
CA SER A 71 19.97 9.46 23.46
C SER A 71 18.70 9.65 22.62
N LEU A 72 18.78 9.60 21.28
CA LEU A 72 17.60 9.65 20.41
C LEU A 72 16.88 8.31 20.31
N ALA A 73 17.59 7.18 20.53
CA ALA A 73 17.00 5.83 20.49
C ALA A 73 15.94 5.60 21.58
N ALA A 74 16.01 6.35 22.68
CA ALA A 74 15.06 6.30 23.79
C ALA A 74 13.83 7.20 23.58
N LEU A 75 13.81 8.03 22.53
CA LEU A 75 12.66 8.86 22.21
C LEU A 75 11.61 8.02 21.47
N PRO A 76 10.34 8.02 21.91
CA PRO A 76 9.30 7.24 21.26
C PRO A 76 9.01 7.82 19.88
N GLU A 77 9.41 7.10 18.83
CA GLU A 77 8.91 7.33 17.48
C GLU A 77 7.48 6.79 17.42
N GLU A 78 6.50 7.58 17.88
CA GLU A 78 5.10 7.27 17.57
C GLU A 78 4.86 7.66 16.11
N THR A 79 4.81 6.68 15.22
CA THR A 79 4.27 6.87 13.86
C THR A 79 2.89 7.54 13.98
N ILE A 80 2.55 8.45 13.08
CA ILE A 80 1.19 9.01 12.99
C ILE A 80 0.29 7.88 12.46
N GLU A 81 -0.04 6.93 13.31
CA GLU A 81 -1.00 5.86 13.02
C GLU A 81 -2.37 6.30 13.54
N ILE A 82 -3.28 6.62 12.61
CA ILE A 82 -4.70 6.67 12.91
C ILE A 82 -5.17 5.20 13.02
N GLY A 83 -5.06 4.58 14.20
CA GLY A 83 -5.46 3.19 14.40
C GLY A 83 -4.79 2.46 15.57
N ARG A 84 -4.97 1.13 15.63
CA ARG A 84 -4.36 0.26 16.65
C ARG A 84 -2.84 0.25 16.49
N LYS A 85 -2.11 0.65 17.55
CA LYS A 85 -0.65 0.52 17.70
C LYS A 85 -0.15 -0.79 17.10
N ARG A 86 0.54 -0.75 15.96
CA ARG A 86 1.49 -1.81 15.64
C ARG A 86 2.65 -1.74 16.64
N ARG A 87 3.21 -2.91 16.99
CA ARG A 87 4.36 -3.00 17.90
C ARG A 87 5.43 -2.01 17.44
N SER A 88 6.06 -1.32 18.41
CA SER A 88 7.24 -0.49 18.19
C SER A 88 8.14 -1.16 17.16
N PHE A 89 8.33 -0.49 16.01
CA PHE A 89 9.52 -0.74 15.22
C PHE A 89 10.67 -0.43 16.17
N ARG A 90 11.33 -1.48 16.67
CA ARG A 90 12.66 -1.30 17.23
C ARG A 90 13.46 -0.65 16.11
N HIS A 91 14.08 0.49 16.39
CA HIS A 91 15.17 0.92 15.53
C HIS A 91 16.10 -0.26 15.37
N LEU A 92 16.26 -0.62 14.11
CA LEU A 92 17.17 -1.63 13.63
C LEU A 92 18.51 -1.40 14.32
N ASP A 93 19.07 -2.46 14.90
CA ASP A 93 20.45 -2.46 15.35
C ASP A 93 21.33 -1.84 14.24
N ALA A 94 22.37 -1.12 14.66
CA ALA A 94 23.40 -0.65 13.75
C ALA A 94 23.79 -1.81 12.84
N VAL A 95 23.53 -1.65 11.54
CA VAL A 95 23.71 -2.72 10.55
C VAL A 95 25.15 -3.21 10.67
N SER A 96 25.31 -4.46 11.08
CA SER A 96 26.63 -4.98 11.42
C SER A 96 27.32 -5.58 10.19
N THR A 97 26.57 -5.83 9.11
CA THR A 97 27.05 -6.50 7.90
C THR A 97 26.60 -5.83 6.61
N LEU A 98 27.39 -6.01 5.54
CA LEU A 98 27.07 -5.52 4.20
C LEU A 98 25.76 -6.15 3.67
N GLU A 99 25.49 -7.41 4.03
CA GLU A 99 24.30 -8.17 3.61
C GLU A 99 23.00 -7.54 4.15
N GLU A 100 22.97 -7.20 5.44
CA GLU A 100 21.85 -6.48 6.05
C GLU A 100 21.59 -5.12 5.38
N THR A 101 22.66 -4.42 4.95
CA THR A 101 22.51 -3.15 4.22
C THR A 101 21.86 -3.36 2.86
N GLN A 102 22.29 -4.39 2.12
CA GLN A 102 21.73 -4.71 0.80
C GLN A 102 20.25 -5.06 0.88
N ILE A 103 19.85 -5.84 1.90
CA ILE A 103 18.44 -6.19 2.14
C ILE A 103 17.61 -4.93 2.38
N LYS A 104 18.09 -3.99 3.20
CA LYS A 104 17.38 -2.71 3.44
C LYS A 104 17.25 -1.85 2.19
N CYS A 105 18.31 -1.74 1.39
CA CYS A 105 18.24 -1.00 0.14
C CYS A 105 17.24 -1.63 -0.83
N ALA A 106 17.20 -2.96 -0.91
CA ALA A 106 16.20 -3.67 -1.72
C ALA A 106 14.78 -3.44 -1.21
N ASP A 107 14.56 -3.45 0.12
CA ASP A 107 13.25 -3.19 0.74
C ASP A 107 12.74 -1.77 0.46
N ILE A 108 13.61 -0.77 0.56
CA ILE A 108 13.28 0.62 0.24
C ILE A 108 12.94 0.76 -1.25
N ALA A 109 13.74 0.18 -2.14
CA ALA A 109 13.47 0.20 -3.57
C ALA A 109 12.13 -0.46 -3.91
N ASN A 110 11.85 -1.62 -3.30
CA ASN A 110 10.58 -2.34 -3.43
C ASN A 110 9.38 -1.52 -2.95
N THR A 111 9.55 -0.77 -1.86
CA THR A 111 8.48 0.07 -1.28
C THR A 111 8.20 1.31 -2.12
N LEU A 112 9.26 1.99 -2.61
CA LEU A 112 9.13 3.27 -3.32
C LEU A 112 8.93 3.13 -4.83
N MET A 113 9.34 2.00 -5.40
CA MET A 113 9.14 1.66 -6.82
C MET A 113 8.57 0.24 -6.96
N PRO A 114 7.34 0.01 -6.46
CA PRO A 114 6.78 -1.34 -6.36
C PRO A 114 6.56 -2.01 -7.72
N TYR A 115 6.13 -1.24 -8.72
CA TYR A 115 5.79 -1.77 -10.04
C TYR A 115 7.01 -2.03 -10.92
N ALA A 116 8.04 -1.17 -10.87
CA ALA A 116 9.31 -1.41 -11.57
C ALA A 116 10.02 -2.68 -11.05
N ASN A 117 10.16 -2.83 -9.74
CA ASN A 117 10.75 -4.05 -9.15
C ASN A 117 9.82 -5.27 -9.33
N GLY A 118 8.51 -5.04 -9.27
CA GLY A 118 7.50 -6.05 -9.59
C GLY A 118 7.70 -6.62 -10.99
N ARG A 119 7.85 -5.78 -12.01
CA ARG A 119 8.09 -6.19 -13.40
C ARG A 119 9.28 -7.14 -13.52
N VAL A 120 10.42 -6.78 -12.91
CA VAL A 120 11.62 -7.63 -12.90
C VAL A 120 11.35 -8.98 -12.25
N LEU A 121 10.64 -9.00 -11.11
CA LEU A 121 10.27 -10.24 -10.43
C LEU A 121 9.34 -11.11 -11.28
N ILE A 122 8.35 -10.50 -11.94
CA ILE A 122 7.39 -11.22 -12.79
C ILE A 122 8.09 -11.84 -14.00
N ASP A 123 9.03 -11.13 -14.61
CA ASP A 123 9.79 -11.67 -15.75
C ASP A 123 10.68 -12.84 -15.35
N TYR A 124 11.22 -12.81 -14.12
CA TYR A 124 11.96 -13.93 -13.55
C TYR A 124 11.07 -15.15 -13.24
N LEU A 125 9.92 -14.94 -12.61
CA LEU A 125 9.01 -16.02 -12.20
C LEU A 125 8.22 -16.61 -13.39
N TYR A 126 7.84 -15.76 -14.34
CA TYR A 126 6.92 -16.07 -15.44
C TYR A 126 7.48 -15.57 -16.79
N PRO A 127 8.54 -16.20 -17.33
CA PRO A 127 9.24 -15.72 -18.52
C PRO A 127 8.36 -15.73 -19.77
N ASP A 128 7.50 -16.75 -19.91
CA ASP A 128 6.65 -16.92 -21.09
C ASP A 128 5.19 -16.50 -20.82
N GLU A 129 4.50 -16.01 -21.85
CA GLU A 129 3.04 -15.74 -21.80
C GLU A 129 2.22 -16.95 -21.36
N LYS A 130 2.68 -18.16 -21.70
CA LYS A 130 2.04 -19.40 -21.27
C LYS A 130 2.09 -19.56 -19.74
N SER A 131 3.22 -19.22 -19.12
CA SER A 131 3.40 -19.32 -17.67
C SER A 131 2.52 -18.31 -16.92
N LYS A 132 2.48 -17.06 -17.41
CA LYS A 132 1.59 -15.98 -16.93
C LYS A 132 0.11 -16.35 -17.00
N LYS A 133 -0.33 -16.89 -18.14
CA LYS A 133 -1.72 -17.37 -18.29
C LYS A 133 -2.01 -18.57 -17.40
N SER A 134 -1.06 -19.50 -17.28
CA SER A 134 -1.21 -20.69 -16.45
C SER A 134 -1.39 -20.33 -14.98
N ILE A 135 -0.57 -19.42 -14.44
CA ILE A 135 -0.69 -19.02 -13.04
C ILE A 135 -2.04 -18.34 -12.77
N ARG A 136 -2.43 -17.38 -13.63
CA ARG A 136 -3.71 -16.67 -13.49
C ARG A 136 -4.92 -17.60 -13.57
N ASN A 137 -4.92 -18.53 -14.52
CA ASN A 137 -6.02 -19.48 -14.69
C ASN A 137 -6.13 -20.45 -13.51
N THR A 138 -4.99 -20.99 -13.05
CA THR A 138 -4.97 -21.98 -11.96
C THR A 138 -5.41 -21.33 -10.65
N THR A 139 -4.80 -20.20 -10.29
CA THR A 139 -5.13 -19.44 -9.07
C THR A 139 -6.57 -18.91 -9.12
N GLY A 140 -6.99 -18.33 -10.25
CA GLY A 140 -8.36 -17.82 -10.41
C GLY A 140 -9.41 -18.94 -10.33
N GLY A 141 -9.09 -20.15 -10.79
CA GLY A 141 -9.96 -21.32 -10.62
C GLY A 141 -10.16 -21.67 -9.14
N VAL A 142 -9.08 -21.69 -8.36
CA VAL A 142 -9.15 -21.94 -6.90
C VAL A 142 -9.98 -20.87 -6.21
N ILE A 143 -9.73 -19.58 -6.48
CA ILE A 143 -10.45 -18.46 -5.85
C ILE A 143 -11.94 -18.50 -6.20
N ARG A 144 -12.29 -18.74 -7.47
CA ARG A 144 -13.70 -18.89 -7.88
C ARG A 144 -14.41 -20.01 -7.11
N ASN A 145 -13.75 -21.14 -6.93
CA ASN A 145 -14.32 -22.27 -6.19
C ASN A 145 -14.49 -21.96 -4.70
N VAL A 146 -13.56 -21.21 -4.09
CA VAL A 146 -13.69 -20.72 -2.71
C VAL A 146 -14.88 -19.76 -2.58
N ILE A 147 -15.03 -18.80 -3.50
CA ILE A 147 -16.17 -17.85 -3.51
C ILE A 147 -17.49 -18.60 -3.67
N HIS A 148 -17.55 -19.59 -4.57
CA HIS A 148 -18.74 -20.41 -4.77
C HIS A 148 -19.07 -21.26 -3.53
N SER A 149 -18.06 -21.77 -2.83
CA SER A 149 -18.26 -22.51 -1.58
C SER A 149 -18.77 -21.58 -0.47
N PHE A 150 -18.26 -20.34 -0.40
CA PHE A 150 -18.76 -19.31 0.52
C PHE A 150 -20.22 -18.94 0.24
N GLN A 151 -20.62 -18.87 -1.02
CA GLN A 151 -22.01 -18.71 -1.43
C GLN A 151 -22.90 -19.85 -0.92
N GLY A 152 -22.47 -21.10 -1.08
CA GLY A 152 -23.18 -22.25 -0.51
C GLY A 152 -23.33 -22.17 1.01
N MET A 153 -22.28 -21.71 1.73
CA MET A 153 -22.38 -21.49 3.18
C MET A 153 -23.38 -20.40 3.54
N ILE A 154 -23.51 -19.33 2.76
CA ILE A 154 -24.50 -18.26 2.98
C ILE A 154 -25.93 -18.83 2.94
N ASP A 155 -26.21 -19.81 2.09
CA ASP A 155 -27.53 -20.43 2.01
C ASP A 155 -27.92 -21.16 3.29
N GLU A 156 -26.96 -21.77 3.97
CA GLU A 156 -27.15 -22.52 5.22
C GLU A 156 -27.30 -21.61 6.47
N LEU A 157 -27.05 -20.30 6.35
CA LEU A 157 -27.15 -19.38 7.49
C LEU A 157 -28.59 -19.03 7.84
N ASP A 158 -29.13 -19.60 8.93
CA ASP A 158 -30.50 -19.36 9.39
C ASP A 158 -30.75 -17.94 9.93
N TRP A 159 -29.71 -17.25 10.40
CA TRP A 159 -29.82 -15.91 10.98
C TRP A 159 -29.97 -14.80 9.93
N MET A 160 -29.72 -15.10 8.65
CA MET A 160 -29.84 -14.13 7.55
C MET A 160 -31.21 -14.24 6.87
N SER A 161 -31.89 -13.09 6.71
CA SER A 161 -33.11 -13.03 5.90
C SER A 161 -32.80 -13.29 4.42
N VAL A 162 -33.83 -13.71 3.67
CA VAL A 162 -33.74 -13.95 2.21
C VAL A 162 -33.25 -12.69 1.46
N GLU A 163 -33.68 -11.51 1.87
CA GLU A 163 -33.25 -10.25 1.26
C GLU A 163 -31.75 -9.98 1.50
N THR A 164 -31.27 -10.22 2.72
CA THR A 164 -29.86 -10.03 3.06
C THR A 164 -28.98 -11.05 2.33
N LYS A 165 -29.42 -12.31 2.23
CA LYS A 165 -28.74 -13.34 1.42
C LYS A 165 -28.60 -12.88 -0.03
N LYS A 166 -29.68 -12.36 -0.65
CA LYS A 166 -29.64 -11.84 -2.02
C LYS A 166 -28.63 -10.69 -2.20
N LYS A 167 -28.49 -9.80 -1.22
CA LYS A 167 -27.47 -8.73 -1.24
C LYS A 167 -26.05 -9.31 -1.11
N ALA A 168 -25.85 -10.30 -0.24
CA ALA A 168 -24.57 -10.99 -0.09
C ALA A 168 -24.15 -11.73 -1.39
N TYR A 169 -25.11 -12.35 -2.07
CA TYR A 169 -24.90 -12.92 -3.41
C TYR A 169 -24.49 -11.87 -4.44
N GLY A 170 -25.17 -10.72 -4.45
CA GLY A 170 -24.82 -9.60 -5.31
C GLY A 170 -23.39 -9.11 -5.07
N LYS A 171 -22.96 -9.03 -3.80
CA LYS A 171 -21.59 -8.64 -3.45
C LYS A 171 -20.56 -9.66 -3.92
N THR A 172 -20.75 -10.94 -3.56
CA THR A 172 -19.82 -12.04 -3.84
C THR A 172 -19.67 -12.31 -5.34
N SER A 173 -20.76 -12.24 -6.11
CA SER A 173 -20.74 -12.45 -7.56
C SER A 173 -20.01 -11.34 -8.32
N ASN A 174 -19.93 -10.15 -7.74
CA ASN A 174 -19.28 -8.98 -8.34
C ASN A 174 -17.83 -8.78 -7.85
N ILE A 175 -17.25 -9.73 -7.10
CA ILE A 175 -15.86 -9.62 -6.64
C ILE A 175 -14.91 -9.67 -7.84
N VAL A 176 -14.05 -8.66 -7.96
CA VAL A 176 -12.95 -8.63 -8.93
C VAL A 176 -11.75 -9.40 -8.38
N GLN A 177 -11.10 -10.19 -9.21
CA GLN A 177 -9.94 -11.00 -8.84
C GLN A 177 -8.69 -10.44 -9.49
N ASN A 178 -7.78 -9.90 -8.68
CA ASN A 178 -6.51 -9.36 -9.11
C ASN A 178 -5.43 -10.41 -8.81
N ILE A 179 -4.81 -10.98 -9.86
CA ILE A 179 -3.96 -12.17 -9.72
C ILE A 179 -2.57 -11.94 -10.31
N ALA A 180 -1.57 -12.25 -9.50
CA ALA A 180 -0.14 -12.16 -9.73
C ALA A 180 0.39 -10.71 -9.90
N PHE A 181 -0.10 -9.99 -10.91
CA PHE A 181 0.37 -8.64 -11.24
C PHE A 181 -0.66 -7.88 -12.09
N PRO A 182 -0.68 -6.53 -12.06
CA PRO A 182 -1.52 -5.73 -12.94
C PRO A 182 -1.07 -5.82 -14.40
N ASP A 183 -1.99 -5.67 -15.35
CA ASP A 183 -1.66 -5.86 -16.78
C ASP A 183 -0.76 -4.75 -17.33
N TRP A 184 -0.95 -3.52 -16.87
CA TRP A 184 -0.26 -2.35 -17.41
C TRP A 184 1.26 -2.37 -17.18
N ILE A 185 1.75 -3.04 -16.12
CA ILE A 185 3.21 -3.12 -15.86
C ILE A 185 3.96 -3.99 -16.88
N MET A 186 3.23 -4.78 -17.67
CA MET A 186 3.79 -5.63 -18.72
C MET A 186 3.90 -4.91 -20.07
N ASP A 187 3.31 -3.72 -20.18
CA ASP A 187 3.49 -2.82 -21.31
C ASP A 187 4.54 -1.78 -20.94
N ASP A 188 5.72 -1.92 -21.54
CA ASP A 188 6.86 -1.05 -21.27
C ASP A 188 6.50 0.44 -21.46
N LYS A 189 5.61 0.78 -22.41
CA LYS A 189 5.18 2.18 -22.62
C LYS A 189 4.36 2.72 -21.45
N GLN A 190 3.49 1.89 -20.87
CA GLN A 190 2.67 2.28 -19.72
C GLN A 190 3.52 2.38 -18.46
N LEU A 191 4.47 1.45 -18.28
CA LEU A 191 5.40 1.47 -17.17
C LEU A 191 6.34 2.69 -17.22
N ASP A 192 6.89 3.01 -18.40
CA ASP A 192 7.72 4.20 -18.60
C ASP A 192 6.92 5.49 -18.39
N ALA A 193 5.66 5.53 -18.87
CA ALA A 193 4.78 6.66 -18.64
C ALA A 193 4.47 6.87 -17.15
N TYR A 194 4.27 5.79 -16.39
CA TYR A 194 4.04 5.85 -14.94
C TYR A 194 5.23 6.48 -14.21
N TYR A 195 6.46 6.16 -14.59
CA TYR A 195 7.68 6.70 -13.98
C TYR A 195 8.26 7.92 -14.72
N TYR A 196 7.54 8.51 -15.67
CA TYR A 196 8.08 9.58 -16.54
C TYR A 196 8.60 10.80 -15.77
N ASN A 197 7.92 11.20 -14.69
CA ASN A 197 8.32 12.33 -13.86
C ASN A 197 9.46 12.01 -12.88
N LEU A 198 9.90 10.74 -12.80
CA LEU A 198 10.94 10.31 -11.88
C LEU A 198 12.32 10.38 -12.54
N ILE A 199 13.02 11.48 -12.32
CA ILE A 199 14.31 11.78 -12.96
C ILE A 199 15.43 11.81 -11.91
N PHE A 200 16.48 11.03 -12.14
CA PHE A 200 17.69 11.01 -11.30
C PHE A 200 18.90 11.56 -12.05
N ASP A 201 19.72 12.37 -11.37
CA ASP A 201 21.05 12.79 -11.83
C ASP A 201 22.13 12.19 -10.91
N PRO A 202 22.70 11.02 -11.27
CA PRO A 202 23.65 10.31 -10.40
C PRO A 202 24.96 11.09 -10.19
N THR A 203 25.22 12.15 -10.95
CA THR A 203 26.43 12.97 -10.81
C THR A 203 26.29 14.09 -9.79
N LYS A 204 25.05 14.47 -9.44
CA LYS A 204 24.75 15.61 -8.57
C LYS A 204 23.98 15.23 -7.31
N GLN A 205 23.42 14.02 -7.26
CA GLN A 205 22.52 13.59 -6.19
C GLN A 205 23.18 12.50 -5.34
N ASN A 206 23.08 12.64 -4.03
CA ASN A 206 23.42 11.58 -3.10
C ASN A 206 22.19 10.69 -2.81
N TYR A 207 22.37 9.66 -1.98
CA TYR A 207 21.29 8.74 -1.62
C TYR A 207 20.09 9.44 -0.96
N TYR A 208 20.32 10.44 -0.11
CA TYR A 208 19.25 11.19 0.56
C TYR A 208 18.44 12.03 -0.44
N ASP A 209 19.10 12.63 -1.42
CA ASP A 209 18.44 13.36 -2.51
C ASP A 209 17.55 12.43 -3.33
N MET A 210 18.06 11.26 -3.71
CA MET A 210 17.29 10.23 -4.43
C MET A 210 16.07 9.76 -3.62
N TRP A 211 16.25 9.49 -2.33
CA TRP A 211 15.17 9.10 -1.44
C TRP A 211 14.10 10.18 -1.34
N THR A 212 14.50 11.45 -1.20
CA THR A 212 13.57 12.60 -1.15
C THR A 212 12.77 12.72 -2.44
N ILE A 213 13.41 12.58 -3.61
CA ILE A 213 12.74 12.61 -4.91
C ILE A 213 11.69 11.50 -5.01
N LEU A 214 12.03 10.27 -4.61
CA LEU A 214 11.10 9.14 -4.60
C LEU A 214 9.90 9.35 -3.68
N ILE A 215 10.12 9.92 -2.49
CA ILE A 215 9.05 10.23 -1.55
C ILE A 215 8.10 11.28 -2.14
N LEU A 216 8.64 12.37 -2.70
CA LEU A 216 7.83 13.42 -3.33
C LEU A 216 7.02 12.88 -4.52
N PHE A 217 7.63 12.04 -5.34
CA PHE A 217 6.95 11.36 -6.45
C PHE A 217 5.76 10.51 -5.97
N ASN A 218 5.94 9.69 -4.94
CA ASN A 218 4.86 8.86 -4.39
C ASN A 218 3.75 9.70 -3.72
N ILE A 219 4.11 10.81 -3.09
CA ILE A 219 3.13 11.76 -2.55
C ILE A 219 2.30 12.34 -3.70
N GLU A 220 2.94 12.80 -4.78
CA GLU A 220 2.25 13.35 -5.95
C GLU A 220 1.26 12.36 -6.56
N LEU A 221 1.69 11.11 -6.79
CA LEU A 221 0.80 10.03 -7.27
C LEU A 221 -0.42 9.82 -6.37
N HIS A 222 -0.26 9.90 -5.04
CA HIS A 222 -1.38 9.76 -4.12
C HIS A 222 -2.36 10.93 -4.20
N TYR A 223 -1.87 12.16 -4.41
CA TYR A 223 -2.72 13.33 -4.61
C TYR A 223 -3.40 13.33 -5.99
N GLU A 224 -2.77 12.78 -7.03
CA GLU A 224 -3.38 12.62 -8.36
C GLU A 224 -4.67 11.79 -8.31
N GLN A 225 -4.74 10.79 -7.41
CA GLN A 225 -5.96 9.99 -7.21
C GLN A 225 -7.18 10.81 -6.77
N LEU A 226 -7.00 12.02 -6.21
CA LEU A 226 -8.11 12.87 -5.79
C LEU A 226 -8.89 13.49 -6.95
N ILE A 227 -8.27 13.62 -8.12
CA ILE A 227 -8.90 14.19 -9.33
C ILE A 227 -9.31 13.13 -10.34
N GLU A 228 -8.92 11.87 -10.13
CA GLU A 228 -9.30 10.79 -11.01
C GLU A 228 -10.81 10.58 -10.96
N ALA A 229 -11.45 10.63 -12.13
CA ALA A 229 -12.91 10.54 -12.24
C ALA A 229 -13.46 9.14 -11.87
N LYS A 230 -12.61 8.11 -11.87
CA LYS A 230 -13.02 6.73 -11.63
C LYS A 230 -11.89 5.91 -11.01
N THR A 231 -12.20 5.24 -9.91
CA THR A 231 -11.27 4.29 -9.29
C THR A 231 -11.16 3.00 -10.09
N ASP A 232 -9.93 2.53 -10.27
CA ASP A 232 -9.66 1.24 -10.92
C ASP A 232 -9.77 0.09 -9.91
N ARG A 233 -10.62 -0.89 -10.23
CA ARG A 233 -10.81 -2.10 -9.41
C ARG A 233 -9.74 -3.16 -9.68
N TYR A 234 -8.98 -3.00 -10.77
CA TYR A 234 -7.90 -3.90 -11.16
C TYR A 234 -6.53 -3.47 -10.63
N ASP A 235 -6.47 -2.32 -9.95
CA ASP A 235 -5.27 -1.88 -9.26
C ASP A 235 -5.02 -2.76 -8.03
N PHE A 236 -3.75 -3.07 -7.82
CA PHE A 236 -3.30 -3.86 -6.68
C PHE A 236 -3.17 -2.95 -5.44
N LEU A 237 -2.89 -1.65 -5.62
CA LEU A 237 -2.56 -0.72 -4.53
C LEU A 237 -1.45 -1.27 -3.62
N GLY A 238 -0.51 -2.00 -4.22
CA GLY A 238 0.54 -2.74 -3.51
C GLY A 238 1.48 -3.47 -4.46
N GLN A 239 2.60 -3.93 -3.93
CA GLN A 239 3.66 -4.53 -4.74
C GLN A 239 3.28 -5.96 -5.21
N PRO A 240 3.50 -6.31 -6.50
CA PRO A 240 3.34 -7.68 -7.00
C PRO A 240 4.21 -8.73 -6.27
N GLY A 241 5.34 -8.32 -5.70
CA GLY A 241 6.26 -9.18 -4.95
C GLY A 241 5.87 -9.43 -3.50
N THR A 242 4.82 -8.79 -2.98
CA THR A 242 4.42 -8.96 -1.58
C THR A 242 3.93 -10.38 -1.31
N VAL A 243 4.45 -11.01 -0.25
CA VAL A 243 3.99 -12.32 0.25
C VAL A 243 2.80 -12.12 1.19
N ASN A 244 1.67 -11.66 0.63
CA ASN A 244 0.42 -11.47 1.35
C ASN A 244 -0.77 -11.52 0.36
N ALA A 245 -2.00 -11.46 0.86
CA ALA A 245 -3.19 -11.19 0.05
C ALA A 245 -4.10 -10.21 0.80
N TRP A 246 -4.90 -9.44 0.07
CA TRP A 246 -5.80 -8.47 0.68
C TRP A 246 -7.11 -8.34 -0.09
N TYR A 247 -8.14 -7.91 0.64
CA TYR A 247 -9.43 -7.51 0.09
C TYR A 247 -9.59 -6.01 0.28
N GLN A 248 -10.14 -5.34 -0.73
CA GLN A 248 -10.48 -3.92 -0.68
C GLN A 248 -12.00 -3.78 -0.67
N PRO A 249 -12.61 -3.46 0.48
CA PRO A 249 -14.06 -3.31 0.60
C PRO A 249 -14.65 -2.28 -0.36
N GLU A 250 -13.94 -1.17 -0.57
CA GLU A 250 -14.35 -0.04 -1.41
C GLU A 250 -14.40 -0.43 -2.89
N LEU A 251 -13.48 -1.28 -3.32
CA LEU A 251 -13.37 -1.76 -4.71
C LEU A 251 -14.05 -3.11 -4.94
N ASN A 252 -14.50 -3.77 -3.88
CA ASN A 252 -14.99 -5.15 -3.92
C ASN A 252 -14.05 -6.04 -4.77
N SER A 253 -12.76 -5.98 -4.47
CA SER A 253 -11.69 -6.70 -5.17
C SER A 253 -10.87 -7.50 -4.17
N ILE A 254 -10.43 -8.70 -4.57
CA ILE A 254 -9.46 -9.51 -3.83
C ILE A 254 -8.19 -9.60 -4.67
N THR A 255 -7.06 -9.30 -4.04
CA THR A 255 -5.75 -9.24 -4.69
C THR A 255 -4.80 -10.30 -4.13
N PHE A 256 -4.23 -11.10 -5.03
CA PHE A 256 -3.18 -12.08 -4.78
C PHE A 256 -1.95 -11.76 -5.63
N PRO A 257 -0.96 -11.06 -5.06
CA PRO A 257 0.32 -10.77 -5.72
C PRO A 257 1.10 -12.04 -6.07
N ALA A 258 2.02 -11.95 -7.01
CA ALA A 258 2.89 -13.05 -7.40
C ALA A 258 3.73 -13.58 -6.23
N GLY A 259 4.10 -12.71 -5.27
CA GLY A 259 4.87 -13.09 -4.10
C GLY A 259 4.22 -14.14 -3.20
N ILE A 260 2.89 -14.22 -3.12
CA ILE A 260 2.20 -15.28 -2.34
C ILE A 260 1.96 -16.54 -3.16
N LEU A 261 2.09 -16.47 -4.49
CA LEU A 261 1.80 -17.58 -5.42
C LEU A 261 3.01 -18.52 -5.60
N GLN A 262 3.67 -18.84 -4.50
CA GLN A 262 4.85 -19.71 -4.45
C GLN A 262 4.76 -20.67 -3.26
N PRO A 263 5.56 -21.75 -3.24
CA PRO A 263 5.71 -22.60 -2.07
C PRO A 263 6.08 -21.79 -0.83
N PRO A 264 5.55 -22.12 0.38
CA PRO A 264 4.70 -23.27 0.70
C PRO A 264 3.20 -23.06 0.44
N TYR A 265 2.78 -21.90 -0.05
CA TYR A 265 1.36 -21.52 -0.12
C TYR A 265 0.66 -22.02 -1.37
N PHE A 266 1.36 -22.03 -2.50
CA PHE A 266 0.79 -22.42 -3.78
C PHE A 266 1.83 -22.99 -4.73
N HIS A 267 1.43 -24.00 -5.51
CA HIS A 267 2.19 -24.41 -6.68
C HIS A 267 1.26 -25.01 -7.75
N PRO A 268 1.39 -24.63 -9.04
CA PRO A 268 0.48 -25.11 -10.09
C PRO A 268 0.42 -26.63 -10.27
N LYS A 269 1.52 -27.34 -9.93
CA LYS A 269 1.61 -28.80 -10.07
C LYS A 269 1.21 -29.58 -8.80
N TRP A 270 0.84 -28.91 -7.72
CA TRP A 270 0.46 -29.61 -6.49
C TRP A 270 -0.97 -30.15 -6.56
N PRO A 271 -1.28 -31.21 -5.80
CA PRO A 271 -2.65 -31.67 -5.62
C PRO A 271 -3.56 -30.52 -5.19
N ALA A 272 -4.77 -30.50 -5.71
CA ALA A 272 -5.72 -29.43 -5.45
C ALA A 272 -5.96 -29.23 -3.94
N SER A 273 -6.00 -30.32 -3.15
CA SER A 273 -6.15 -30.29 -1.69
C SER A 273 -5.11 -29.41 -0.99
N ILE A 274 -3.84 -29.46 -1.42
CA ILE A 274 -2.77 -28.65 -0.84
C ILE A 274 -2.95 -27.19 -1.25
N ASN A 275 -3.26 -26.92 -2.51
CA ASN A 275 -3.50 -25.56 -3.00
C ASN A 275 -4.74 -24.92 -2.35
N TYR A 276 -5.80 -25.68 -2.09
CA TYR A 276 -6.97 -25.22 -1.33
C TYR A 276 -6.63 -24.99 0.15
N GLY A 277 -5.80 -25.84 0.76
CA GLY A 277 -5.36 -25.64 2.14
C GLY A 277 -4.53 -24.36 2.30
N GLY A 278 -3.58 -24.11 1.39
CA GLY A 278 -2.73 -22.92 1.40
C GLY A 278 -3.48 -21.65 1.00
N LEU A 279 -3.93 -21.55 -0.26
CA LEU A 279 -4.60 -20.35 -0.75
C LEU A 279 -6.03 -20.20 -0.24
N GLY A 280 -6.76 -21.28 0.02
CA GLY A 280 -8.15 -21.19 0.48
C GLY A 280 -8.26 -20.60 1.88
N LEU A 281 -7.31 -20.90 2.78
CA LEU A 281 -7.24 -20.25 4.09
C LEU A 281 -6.99 -18.73 3.94
N ILE A 282 -6.04 -18.35 3.08
CA ILE A 282 -5.70 -16.96 2.83
C ILE A 282 -6.89 -16.23 2.21
N ALA A 283 -7.48 -16.79 1.15
CA ALA A 283 -8.64 -16.25 0.47
C ALA A 283 -9.86 -16.08 1.38
N GLY A 284 -10.11 -17.05 2.26
CA GLY A 284 -11.17 -16.96 3.27
C GLY A 284 -10.88 -15.90 4.32
N SER A 285 -9.63 -15.82 4.79
CA SER A 285 -9.22 -14.82 5.79
C SER A 285 -9.29 -13.39 5.27
N SER A 286 -9.00 -13.16 3.99
CA SER A 286 -9.08 -11.83 3.38
C SER A 286 -10.52 -11.34 3.20
N GLN A 287 -11.54 -12.20 3.28
CA GLN A 287 -12.95 -11.77 3.16
C GLN A 287 -13.56 -11.26 4.48
N HIS A 288 -12.82 -11.31 5.59
CA HIS A 288 -13.20 -10.74 6.89
C HIS A 288 -12.54 -9.38 7.11
#